data_AF-A0A6I1LCX9-F1
#
_entry.id   AF-A0A6I1LCX9-F1
#
_cell.length_a   1.000
_cell.length_b   1.000
_cell.length_c   1.000
_cell.angle_alpha   90.00
_cell.angle_beta   90.00
_cell.angle_gamma   90.00
#
_symmetry.space_group_name_H-M   'P 1'
#
loop_
_entity.id
_entity.type
_entity.pdbx_description
1 polymer ?
#
loop_
_entity_poly.entity_id
_entity_poly.type
_entity_poly.pdbx_seq_one_letter_code
_entity_poly.pdbx_strand_id
1 'polypeptide(L)'
;MDWLRLWHDMPNDPKWRTIARISGQPISLVQAMYVHLLVDASRNVTRGHVTVTKEDIASALDVTDEQVEVVFLAMQGRVMDGDKLSGWEGRQPKREDSGNPETGAKSAAQRKKDQRDRERAEKENAGSHAPSRAVTKSHDRLDTDTEEDQKPPLPPLAENPAPTPDPKPKRKSRLPEPFNVTGDMRKWAAERAPGVSLVNETEKFVNYWRGNGSTKADWIATWRNWLLKAQEDANRRVIAPPRTSQPPLNMSSTAWAEEPIL
;
A
#
# COMPACT_ATOMS: atom_id res chain seq x y z
N MET A 1 -17.55 2.27 14.49
CA MET A 1 -18.42 2.33 13.30
C MET A 1 -17.85 1.31 12.34
N ASP A 2 -18.53 0.18 12.17
CA ASP A 2 -17.99 -0.93 11.39
C ASP A 2 -18.44 -0.82 9.93
N TRP A 3 -17.59 -1.28 9.01
CA TRP A 3 -17.80 -1.16 7.58
C TRP A 3 -17.37 -2.43 6.86
N LEU A 4 -17.93 -2.63 5.67
CA LEU A 4 -17.58 -3.71 4.74
C LEU A 4 -17.38 -3.13 3.35
N ARG A 5 -16.70 -3.87 2.47
CA ARG A 5 -16.45 -3.44 1.10
C ARG A 5 -17.49 -3.99 0.13
N LEU A 6 -17.98 -3.13 -0.75
CA LEU A 6 -18.65 -3.52 -1.99
C LEU A 6 -17.70 -3.25 -3.15
N TRP A 7 -17.76 -4.11 -4.18
CA TRP A 7 -17.02 -3.88 -5.43
C TRP A 7 -17.88 -3.07 -6.40
N HIS A 8 -17.26 -2.25 -7.26
CA HIS A 8 -17.98 -1.33 -8.15
C HIS A 8 -19.02 -2.02 -9.05
N ASP A 9 -18.69 -3.21 -9.54
CA ASP A 9 -19.57 -3.97 -10.43
C ASP A 9 -20.61 -4.83 -9.69
N MET A 10 -20.71 -4.69 -8.35
CA MET A 10 -21.67 -5.47 -7.55
C MET A 10 -23.10 -5.33 -8.09
N PRO A 11 -23.67 -4.14 -8.33
CA PRO A 11 -25.05 -4.03 -8.82
C PRO A 11 -25.29 -4.61 -10.22
N ASN A 12 -24.23 -4.85 -11.00
CA ASN A 12 -24.34 -5.29 -12.39
C ASN A 12 -24.05 -6.78 -12.61
N ASP A 13 -23.48 -7.49 -11.61
CA ASP A 13 -23.04 -8.88 -11.72
C ASP A 13 -24.14 -9.78 -12.35
N PRO A 14 -23.85 -10.52 -13.44
CA PRO A 14 -24.83 -11.34 -14.14
C PRO A 14 -25.45 -12.45 -13.28
N LYS A 15 -24.83 -12.79 -12.14
CA LYS A 15 -25.42 -13.72 -11.15
C LYS A 15 -26.77 -13.21 -10.63
N TRP A 16 -26.97 -11.91 -10.43
CA TRP A 16 -28.25 -11.40 -9.91
C TRP A 16 -29.41 -11.59 -10.86
N ARG A 17 -29.17 -11.37 -12.17
CA ARG A 17 -30.17 -11.67 -13.22
C ARG A 17 -30.47 -13.16 -13.30
N THR A 18 -29.46 -14.01 -13.06
CA THR A 18 -29.63 -15.47 -13.03
C THR A 18 -30.43 -15.93 -11.82
N ILE A 19 -30.14 -15.38 -10.63
CA ILE A 19 -30.86 -15.68 -9.38
C ILE A 19 -32.31 -15.20 -9.48
N ALA A 20 -32.55 -13.95 -9.88
CA ALA A 20 -33.89 -13.38 -10.08
C ALA A 20 -34.76 -14.24 -11.03
N ARG A 21 -34.17 -14.72 -12.15
CA ARG A 21 -34.88 -15.59 -13.10
C ARG A 21 -35.22 -16.98 -12.52
N ILE A 22 -34.43 -17.49 -11.57
CA ILE A 22 -34.64 -18.81 -10.95
C ILE A 22 -35.63 -18.70 -9.78
N SER A 23 -35.54 -17.65 -8.97
CA SER A 23 -36.43 -17.42 -7.82
C SER A 23 -37.78 -16.78 -8.20
N GLY A 24 -37.90 -16.24 -9.42
CA GLY A 24 -39.06 -15.47 -9.85
C GLY A 24 -39.18 -14.08 -9.20
N GLN A 25 -38.19 -13.68 -8.38
CA GLN A 25 -38.21 -12.43 -7.62
C GLN A 25 -37.49 -11.28 -8.34
N PRO A 26 -37.86 -10.02 -8.08
CA PRO A 26 -37.21 -8.86 -8.70
C PRO A 26 -35.73 -8.76 -8.31
N ILE A 27 -34.90 -8.26 -9.23
CA ILE A 27 -33.46 -8.12 -9.03
C ILE A 27 -33.10 -7.20 -7.84
N SER A 28 -33.96 -6.22 -7.54
CA SER A 28 -33.84 -5.35 -6.36
C SER A 28 -33.89 -6.14 -5.05
N LEU A 29 -34.84 -7.08 -4.91
CA LEU A 29 -34.93 -7.94 -3.73
C LEU A 29 -33.69 -8.84 -3.61
N VAL A 30 -33.25 -9.45 -4.72
CA VAL A 30 -32.04 -10.28 -4.75
C VAL A 30 -30.81 -9.50 -4.29
N GLN A 31 -30.64 -8.25 -4.74
CA GLN A 31 -29.51 -7.40 -4.34
C GLN A 31 -29.62 -6.94 -2.88
N ALA A 32 -30.81 -6.52 -2.44
CA ALA A 32 -31.06 -6.11 -1.07
C ALA A 32 -30.78 -7.25 -0.08
N MET A 33 -31.30 -8.45 -0.36
CA MET A 33 -31.01 -9.64 0.42
C MET A 33 -29.50 -9.94 0.47
N TYR A 34 -28.80 -9.88 -0.66
CA TYR A 34 -27.35 -10.12 -0.66
C TYR A 34 -26.58 -9.09 0.19
N VAL A 35 -27.01 -7.83 0.20
CA VAL A 35 -26.43 -6.80 1.08
C VAL A 35 -26.71 -7.08 2.55
N HIS A 36 -27.92 -7.54 2.91
CA HIS A 36 -28.23 -7.94 4.29
C HIS A 36 -27.36 -9.13 4.75
N LEU A 37 -27.22 -10.16 3.91
CA LEU A 37 -26.34 -11.30 4.16
C LEU A 37 -24.87 -10.87 4.31
N LEU A 38 -24.38 -9.93 3.50
CA LEU A 38 -23.03 -9.37 3.63
C LEU A 38 -22.83 -8.61 4.97
N VAL A 39 -23.83 -7.83 5.40
CA VAL A 39 -23.77 -7.06 6.65
C VAL A 39 -23.76 -7.99 7.86
N ASP A 40 -24.63 -8.99 7.88
CA ASP A 40 -24.65 -10.03 8.92
C ASP A 40 -23.33 -10.80 8.95
N ALA A 41 -22.85 -11.29 7.80
CA ALA A 41 -21.56 -11.96 7.69
C ALA A 41 -20.35 -11.09 8.06
N SER A 42 -20.46 -9.75 7.99
CA SER A 42 -19.42 -8.84 8.49
C SER A 42 -19.42 -8.69 10.00
N ARG A 43 -20.60 -8.79 10.63
CA ARG A 43 -20.84 -8.64 12.08
C ARG A 43 -20.69 -9.95 12.86
N ASN A 44 -20.89 -11.09 12.19
CA ASN A 44 -20.81 -12.41 12.80
C ASN A 44 -19.41 -12.67 13.41
N VAL A 45 -19.40 -13.33 14.56
CA VAL A 45 -18.20 -13.86 15.25
C VAL A 45 -17.36 -14.70 14.27
N THR A 46 -18.00 -15.58 13.51
CA THR A 46 -17.36 -16.36 12.45
C THR A 46 -17.49 -15.63 11.12
N ARG A 47 -16.74 -14.53 10.98
CA ARG A 47 -16.84 -13.60 9.85
C ARG A 47 -16.88 -14.32 8.49
N GLY A 48 -17.84 -13.94 7.64
CA GLY A 48 -18.14 -14.60 6.36
C GLY A 48 -19.22 -15.68 6.41
N HIS A 49 -19.74 -15.99 7.61
CA HIS A 49 -20.90 -16.86 7.79
C HIS A 49 -22.13 -16.04 8.15
N VAL A 50 -23.28 -16.48 7.68
CA VAL A 50 -24.60 -15.90 7.90
C VAL A 50 -25.26 -16.62 9.08
N THR A 51 -25.94 -15.86 9.93
CA THR A 51 -26.75 -16.32 11.07
C THR A 51 -28.12 -15.62 11.16
N VAL A 52 -28.36 -14.56 10.38
CA VAL A 52 -29.67 -13.89 10.31
C VAL A 52 -30.77 -14.85 9.84
N THR A 53 -31.96 -14.76 10.44
CA THR A 53 -33.08 -15.62 10.07
C THR A 53 -33.77 -15.14 8.78
N LYS A 54 -34.57 -16.01 8.16
CA LYS A 54 -35.39 -15.63 7.00
C LYS A 54 -36.45 -14.60 7.38
N GLU A 55 -37.07 -14.78 8.55
CA GLU A 55 -38.08 -13.89 9.15
C GLU A 55 -37.53 -12.47 9.39
N ASP A 56 -36.28 -12.35 9.86
CA ASP A 56 -35.60 -11.05 10.04
C ASP A 56 -35.38 -10.35 8.69
N ILE A 57 -34.96 -11.08 7.65
CA ILE A 57 -34.78 -10.52 6.30
C ILE A 57 -36.12 -10.10 5.70
N ALA A 58 -37.16 -10.92 5.85
CA ALA A 58 -38.50 -10.66 5.36
C ALA A 58 -39.06 -9.38 6.00
N SER A 59 -38.98 -9.29 7.33
CA SER A 59 -39.39 -8.12 8.12
C SER A 59 -38.58 -6.86 7.79
N ALA A 60 -37.30 -6.99 7.45
CA ALA A 60 -36.44 -5.84 7.15
C ALA A 60 -36.54 -5.33 5.70
N LEU A 61 -37.19 -6.08 4.80
CA LEU A 61 -37.34 -5.75 3.38
C LEU A 61 -38.81 -5.64 2.93
N ASP A 62 -39.77 -5.71 3.85
CA ASP A 62 -41.22 -5.67 3.60
C ASP A 62 -41.70 -6.73 2.57
N VAL A 63 -41.20 -7.97 2.70
CA VAL A 63 -41.53 -9.12 1.83
C VAL A 63 -41.95 -10.34 2.63
N THR A 64 -42.48 -11.39 1.98
CA THR A 64 -42.83 -12.64 2.67
C THR A 64 -41.64 -13.59 2.82
N ASP A 65 -41.69 -14.45 3.83
CA ASP A 65 -40.69 -15.50 4.08
C ASP A 65 -40.51 -16.43 2.87
N GLU A 66 -41.59 -16.71 2.14
CA GLU A 66 -41.57 -17.51 0.90
C GLU A 66 -40.69 -16.85 -0.18
N GLN A 67 -40.79 -15.52 -0.34
CA GLN A 67 -39.97 -14.76 -1.29
C GLN A 67 -38.49 -14.78 -0.89
N VAL A 68 -38.21 -14.69 0.41
CA VAL A 68 -36.85 -14.81 0.97
C VAL A 68 -36.30 -16.23 0.74
N GLU A 69 -37.09 -17.26 1.01
CA GLU A 69 -36.67 -18.65 0.85
C GLU A 69 -36.31 -19.00 -0.61
N VAL A 70 -37.14 -18.64 -1.58
CA VAL A 70 -36.84 -18.93 -3.00
C VAL A 70 -35.59 -18.20 -3.50
N VAL A 71 -35.30 -16.99 -2.99
CA VAL A 71 -34.07 -16.26 -3.32
C VAL A 71 -32.86 -16.89 -2.63
N PHE A 72 -32.97 -17.24 -1.34
CA PHE A 72 -31.91 -17.88 -0.57
C PHE A 72 -31.49 -19.21 -1.22
N LEU A 73 -32.46 -20.05 -1.60
CA LEU A 73 -32.20 -21.30 -2.33
C LEU A 73 -31.55 -21.05 -3.70
N ALA A 74 -31.96 -20.01 -4.44
CA ALA A 74 -31.37 -19.67 -5.73
C ALA A 74 -29.93 -19.08 -5.61
N MET A 75 -29.56 -18.50 -4.47
CA MET A 75 -28.22 -18.01 -4.15
C MET A 75 -27.20 -19.12 -3.84
N GLN A 76 -27.67 -20.27 -3.35
CA GLN A 76 -26.82 -21.44 -3.06
C GLN A 76 -26.07 -21.92 -4.30
N GLY A 77 -24.80 -22.30 -4.11
CA GLY A 77 -23.89 -22.70 -5.19
C GLY A 77 -23.47 -21.58 -6.15
N ARG A 78 -23.91 -20.32 -5.94
CA ARG A 78 -23.57 -19.16 -6.79
C ARG A 78 -22.83 -18.08 -6.03
N VAL A 79 -23.39 -17.67 -4.89
CA VAL A 79 -22.86 -16.58 -4.05
C VAL A 79 -22.66 -16.99 -2.60
N MET A 80 -23.25 -18.10 -2.18
CA MET A 80 -23.08 -18.74 -0.88
C MET A 80 -23.10 -20.27 -1.00
N ASP A 81 -22.60 -20.94 0.03
CA ASP A 81 -22.55 -22.39 0.18
C ASP A 81 -22.90 -22.74 1.63
N GLY A 82 -24.11 -23.28 1.83
CA GLY A 82 -24.76 -23.30 3.14
C GLY A 82 -24.87 -21.88 3.70
N ASP A 83 -24.33 -21.69 4.90
CA ASP A 83 -24.32 -20.39 5.59
C ASP A 83 -23.09 -19.53 5.22
N LYS A 84 -22.14 -20.05 4.43
CA LYS A 84 -20.90 -19.33 4.12
C LYS A 84 -21.01 -18.53 2.83
N LEU A 85 -20.66 -17.24 2.87
CA LEU A 85 -20.56 -16.43 1.66
C LEU A 85 -19.32 -16.82 0.84
N SER A 86 -19.55 -17.14 -0.44
CA SER A 86 -18.47 -17.43 -1.40
C SER A 86 -17.52 -16.23 -1.52
N GLY A 87 -16.24 -16.50 -1.77
CA GLY A 87 -15.22 -15.47 -2.05
C GLY A 87 -15.08 -14.38 -0.97
N TRP A 88 -15.58 -14.61 0.24
CA TRP A 88 -15.58 -13.65 1.33
C TRP A 88 -14.16 -13.20 1.69
N GLU A 89 -13.22 -14.13 1.83
CA GLU A 89 -11.85 -13.88 2.28
C GLU A 89 -11.07 -12.99 1.29
N GLY A 90 -11.38 -13.09 -0.01
CA GLY A 90 -10.81 -12.24 -1.06
C GLY A 90 -11.45 -10.85 -1.12
N ARG A 91 -12.75 -10.74 -0.83
CA ARG A 91 -13.49 -9.46 -0.82
C ARG A 91 -13.31 -8.64 0.46
N GLN A 92 -13.16 -9.32 1.61
CA GLN A 92 -13.08 -8.71 2.94
C GLN A 92 -11.80 -9.09 3.72
N PRO A 93 -10.59 -8.71 3.24
CA PRO A 93 -9.33 -8.96 3.95
C PRO A 93 -9.31 -8.48 5.40
N LYS A 94 -9.31 -9.43 6.36
CA LYS A 94 -9.30 -9.18 7.81
C LYS A 94 -8.19 -8.22 8.29
N ARG A 95 -7.06 -8.14 7.57
CA ARG A 95 -5.91 -7.26 7.85
C ARG A 95 -6.17 -5.77 7.60
N GLU A 96 -7.17 -5.44 6.80
CA GLU A 96 -7.49 -4.06 6.39
C GLU A 96 -8.76 -3.54 7.06
N ASP A 97 -9.73 -4.43 7.33
CA ASP A 97 -10.94 -4.09 8.10
C ASP A 97 -10.66 -4.03 9.62
N SER A 98 -9.53 -4.58 10.09
CA SER A 98 -9.00 -4.35 11.45
C SER A 98 -8.37 -2.95 11.57
N GLY A 99 -9.21 -1.94 11.37
CA GLY A 99 -8.89 -0.55 11.68
C GLY A 99 -8.71 -0.39 13.20
N ASN A 100 -7.55 0.13 13.61
CA ASN A 100 -7.38 0.65 14.97
C ASN A 100 -8.45 1.74 15.22
N PRO A 101 -9.24 1.70 16.32
CA PRO A 101 -10.36 2.61 16.53
C PRO A 101 -10.04 4.12 16.45
N GLU A 102 -8.77 4.54 16.59
CA GLU A 102 -8.34 5.92 16.36
C GLU A 102 -7.89 6.26 14.92
N THR A 103 -7.46 5.28 14.11
CA THR A 103 -6.69 5.56 12.88
C THR A 103 -7.03 4.75 11.63
N GLY A 104 -7.96 3.80 11.70
CA GLY A 104 -8.72 3.26 10.56
C GLY A 104 -7.98 2.45 9.48
N ALA A 105 -6.67 2.64 9.28
CA ALA A 105 -5.88 1.94 8.27
C ALA A 105 -4.42 1.76 8.71
N LYS A 106 -3.80 0.63 8.34
CA LYS A 106 -2.34 0.47 8.47
C LYS A 106 -1.63 1.58 7.69
N SER A 107 -0.85 2.41 8.38
CA SER A 107 0.03 3.41 7.75
C SER A 107 0.93 2.77 6.69
N ALA A 108 1.24 3.51 5.61
CA ALA A 108 2.10 3.03 4.52
C ALA A 108 3.46 2.51 5.04
N ALA A 109 3.98 3.08 6.14
CA ALA A 109 5.18 2.60 6.81
C ALA A 109 5.03 1.16 7.35
N GLN A 110 3.87 0.83 7.93
CA GLN A 110 3.55 -0.50 8.45
C GLN A 110 3.34 -1.50 7.31
N ARG A 111 2.65 -1.11 6.23
CA ARG A 111 2.47 -1.96 5.02
C ARG A 111 3.82 -2.40 4.46
N LYS A 112 4.76 -1.45 4.34
CA LYS A 112 6.13 -1.70 3.83
C LYS A 112 7.05 -2.40 4.85
N LYS A 113 6.68 -2.45 6.14
CA LYS A 113 7.36 -3.29 7.14
C LYS A 113 6.91 -4.75 6.98
N ASP A 114 5.61 -4.99 7.09
CA ASP A 114 4.99 -6.31 6.94
C ASP A 114 5.37 -6.99 5.59
N GLN A 115 5.62 -6.21 4.53
CA GLN A 115 6.14 -6.74 3.25
C GLN A 115 7.59 -7.25 3.38
N ARG A 116 8.52 -6.44 3.90
CA ARG A 116 9.92 -6.85 4.07
C ARG A 116 10.08 -8.03 5.03
N ASP A 117 9.23 -8.10 6.05
CA ASP A 117 9.25 -9.19 7.01
C ASP A 117 8.82 -10.53 6.34
N ARG A 118 7.94 -10.49 5.33
CA ARG A 118 7.60 -11.65 4.47
C ARG A 118 8.73 -12.01 3.50
N GLU A 119 9.26 -11.03 2.76
CA GLU A 119 10.39 -11.23 1.84
C GLU A 119 11.64 -11.79 2.55
N ARG A 120 11.80 -11.45 3.84
CA ARG A 120 12.84 -12.00 4.71
C ARG A 120 12.54 -13.44 5.11
N ALA A 121 11.32 -13.74 5.55
CA ALA A 121 10.92 -15.10 5.91
C ALA A 121 10.99 -16.07 4.71
N GLU A 122 10.63 -15.63 3.51
CA GLU A 122 10.77 -16.41 2.27
C GLU A 122 12.23 -16.71 1.95
N LYS A 123 13.13 -15.74 2.11
CA LYS A 123 14.58 -15.93 1.94
C LYS A 123 15.20 -16.84 3.01
N GLU A 124 14.74 -16.75 4.25
CA GLU A 124 15.19 -17.62 5.34
C GLU A 124 14.68 -19.07 5.13
N ASN A 125 13.47 -19.26 4.59
CA ASN A 125 12.92 -20.59 4.29
C ASN A 125 13.53 -21.24 3.03
N ALA A 126 13.89 -20.44 2.02
CA ALA A 126 14.57 -20.89 0.80
C ALA A 126 16.03 -21.36 1.02
N GLY A 127 16.58 -21.20 2.23
CA GLY A 127 17.94 -21.64 2.60
C GLY A 127 18.08 -23.14 2.91
N SER A 128 17.05 -23.96 2.70
CA SER A 128 17.00 -25.37 3.16
C SER A 128 17.12 -26.43 2.04
N HIS A 129 18.14 -26.29 1.18
CA HIS A 129 18.57 -27.39 0.31
C HIS A 129 20.00 -27.84 0.66
N ALA A 130 20.10 -29.12 1.02
CA ALA A 130 21.30 -29.75 1.59
C ALA A 130 22.41 -29.98 0.53
N PRO A 131 23.69 -30.02 0.94
CA PRO A 131 24.80 -30.18 0.01
C PRO A 131 24.91 -31.62 -0.51
N SER A 132 25.09 -31.79 -1.81
CA SER A 132 25.36 -33.09 -2.42
C SER A 132 26.65 -33.09 -3.27
N ARG A 133 27.64 -33.79 -2.70
CA ARG A 133 28.57 -34.72 -3.38
C ARG A 133 29.75 -34.12 -4.19
N ALA A 134 30.95 -34.49 -3.77
CA ALA A 134 32.20 -34.23 -4.48
C ALA A 134 32.43 -35.20 -5.66
N VAL A 135 32.94 -34.69 -6.78
CA VAL A 135 33.59 -35.43 -7.88
C VAL A 135 34.73 -34.55 -8.44
N THR A 136 35.84 -35.17 -8.87
CA THR A 136 37.12 -34.48 -9.15
C THR A 136 37.50 -34.34 -10.63
N LYS A 137 38.12 -33.20 -10.96
CA LYS A 137 39.17 -32.93 -11.98
C LYS A 137 38.88 -33.17 -13.48
N SER A 138 39.12 -32.12 -14.29
CA SER A 138 40.23 -32.10 -15.28
C SER A 138 40.55 -30.66 -15.73
N HIS A 139 41.62 -30.49 -16.51
CA HIS A 139 42.25 -29.26 -17.07
C HIS A 139 41.28 -28.20 -17.67
N ASP A 140 41.64 -26.92 -17.88
CA ASP A 140 42.97 -26.41 -18.23
C ASP A 140 43.28 -24.95 -17.78
N ARG A 141 44.58 -24.66 -17.88
CA ARG A 141 45.39 -23.43 -17.84
C ARG A 141 44.75 -22.14 -18.42
N LEU A 142 45.20 -20.91 -18.12
CA LEU A 142 46.57 -20.41 -17.86
C LEU A 142 46.56 -19.09 -17.01
N ASP A 143 47.64 -18.83 -16.26
CA ASP A 143 48.33 -17.55 -15.90
C ASP A 143 47.64 -16.18 -16.14
N THR A 144 47.85 -15.08 -15.38
CA THR A 144 48.69 -14.72 -14.19
C THR A 144 48.09 -13.41 -13.57
N ASP A 145 48.54 -12.79 -12.47
CA ASP A 145 49.73 -12.99 -11.61
C ASP A 145 49.47 -12.57 -10.13
N THR A 146 50.43 -12.81 -9.23
CA THR A 146 50.56 -12.15 -7.90
C THR A 146 52.00 -12.26 -7.40
N GLU A 147 52.68 -11.14 -7.15
CA GLU A 147 53.94 -11.13 -6.39
C GLU A 147 53.69 -10.79 -4.91
N GLU A 148 54.23 -11.61 -4.01
CA GLU A 148 54.25 -11.40 -2.57
C GLU A 148 55.64 -11.78 -2.04
N ASP A 149 56.32 -10.90 -1.30
CA ASP A 149 57.71 -11.12 -0.85
C ASP A 149 57.91 -10.91 0.67
N GLN A 150 58.12 -12.05 1.35
CA GLN A 150 58.92 -12.37 2.55
C GLN A 150 59.06 -11.43 3.78
N LYS A 151 59.04 -12.06 4.98
CA LYS A 151 59.43 -11.57 6.33
C LYS A 151 60.63 -12.38 6.87
N PRO A 152 61.51 -11.83 7.74
CA PRO A 152 61.49 -12.11 9.22
C PRO A 152 62.20 -11.02 10.09
N PRO A 153 62.53 -11.20 11.41
CA PRO A 153 61.86 -11.82 12.58
C PRO A 153 61.65 -10.85 13.80
N LEU A 154 61.20 -11.37 14.95
CA LEU A 154 60.85 -10.71 16.25
C LEU A 154 61.99 -10.85 17.32
N PRO A 155 61.92 -10.38 18.59
CA PRO A 155 60.85 -9.70 19.39
C PRO A 155 61.39 -8.37 20.03
N PRO A 156 61.03 -7.84 21.25
CA PRO A 156 59.94 -8.12 22.22
C PRO A 156 59.22 -6.90 22.89
N LEU A 157 58.21 -7.26 23.71
CA LEU A 157 57.61 -6.60 24.90
C LEU A 157 56.76 -5.29 24.80
N ALA A 158 55.56 -5.42 25.40
CA ALA A 158 54.62 -4.41 25.94
C ALA A 158 53.53 -3.79 25.03
N GLU A 159 52.29 -4.15 25.40
CA GLU A 159 51.04 -3.36 25.36
C GLU A 159 50.28 -3.13 24.03
N ASN A 160 49.10 -3.78 23.96
CA ASN A 160 48.07 -3.61 22.92
C ASN A 160 47.45 -2.19 22.92
N PRO A 161 47.21 -1.63 21.72
CA PRO A 161 46.01 -0.83 21.46
C PRO A 161 45.03 -1.56 20.52
N ALA A 162 43.74 -1.28 20.69
CA ALA A 162 42.62 -2.03 20.13
C ALA A 162 42.50 -2.01 18.58
N PRO A 163 41.85 -3.03 17.97
CA PRO A 163 41.50 -2.99 16.55
C PRO A 163 40.54 -1.83 16.24
N THR A 164 40.78 -1.17 15.10
CA THR A 164 39.91 -0.10 14.58
C THR A 164 38.49 -0.63 14.35
N PRO A 165 37.45 0.04 14.85
CA PRO A 165 36.08 -0.45 14.70
C PRO A 165 35.57 -0.26 13.28
N ASP A 166 34.96 -1.31 12.73
CA ASP A 166 34.13 -1.22 11.52
C ASP A 166 33.11 -0.06 11.62
N PRO A 167 32.78 0.60 10.50
CA PRO A 167 31.88 1.75 10.50
C PRO A 167 30.47 1.35 10.97
N LYS A 168 30.20 1.61 12.26
CA LYS A 168 28.93 1.29 12.92
C LYS A 168 27.75 1.84 12.11
N PRO A 169 26.64 1.09 11.98
CA PRO A 169 25.50 1.50 11.18
C PRO A 169 24.96 2.86 11.65
N LYS A 170 24.84 3.82 10.73
CA LYS A 170 24.35 5.18 11.00
C LYS A 170 23.02 5.13 11.78
N ARG A 171 23.08 5.44 13.08
CA ARG A 171 21.89 5.50 13.95
C ARG A 171 20.94 6.58 13.41
N LYS A 172 19.63 6.32 13.47
CA LYS A 172 18.62 7.29 13.01
C LYS A 172 18.66 8.52 13.92
N SER A 173 19.09 9.66 13.41
CA SER A 173 19.14 10.94 14.13
C SER A 173 17.99 11.85 13.71
N ARG A 174 17.66 12.85 14.55
CA ARG A 174 16.87 14.01 14.11
C ARG A 174 17.70 14.86 13.14
N LEU A 175 17.06 15.79 12.44
CA LEU A 175 17.75 16.71 11.52
C LEU A 175 18.79 17.53 12.32
N PRO A 176 20.07 17.56 11.92
CA PRO A 176 21.07 18.35 12.62
C PRO A 176 20.76 19.86 12.60
N GLU A 177 21.08 20.54 13.70
CA GLU A 177 21.05 21.99 13.77
C GLU A 177 22.49 22.53 13.87
N PRO A 178 22.92 23.44 12.98
CA PRO A 178 22.28 23.85 11.72
C PRO A 178 22.43 22.80 10.59
N PHE A 179 21.49 22.81 9.62
CA PHE A 179 21.58 21.98 8.41
C PHE A 179 22.25 22.77 7.27
N ASN A 180 23.58 22.73 7.21
CA ASN A 180 24.34 23.45 6.19
C ASN A 180 24.43 22.63 4.89
N VAL A 181 23.98 23.21 3.78
CA VAL A 181 24.15 22.63 2.43
C VAL A 181 25.60 22.85 1.98
N THR A 182 26.40 21.79 2.00
CA THR A 182 27.82 21.80 1.59
C THR A 182 27.99 22.14 0.10
N GLY A 183 29.19 22.58 -0.30
CA GLY A 183 29.51 22.89 -1.70
C GLY A 183 29.16 21.75 -2.68
N ASP A 184 29.42 20.50 -2.30
CA ASP A 184 29.11 19.33 -3.15
C ASP A 184 27.60 19.06 -3.25
N MET A 185 26.83 19.44 -2.23
CA MET A 185 25.37 19.39 -2.30
C MET A 185 24.82 20.45 -3.26
N ARG A 186 25.43 21.65 -3.31
CA ARG A 186 25.09 22.68 -4.31
C ARG A 186 25.42 22.22 -5.74
N LYS A 187 26.63 21.69 -5.97
CA LYS A 187 27.05 21.17 -7.28
C LYS A 187 26.09 20.07 -7.76
N TRP A 188 25.82 19.09 -6.89
CA TRP A 188 24.89 18.00 -7.20
C TRP A 188 23.47 18.50 -7.51
N ALA A 189 22.97 19.49 -6.77
CA ALA A 189 21.65 20.07 -7.01
C ALA A 189 21.58 20.85 -8.34
N ALA A 190 22.62 21.58 -8.70
CA ALA A 190 22.69 22.27 -10.00
C ALA A 190 22.71 21.29 -11.18
N GLU A 191 23.38 20.14 -11.03
CA GLU A 191 23.41 19.08 -12.05
C GLU A 191 22.06 18.33 -12.17
N ARG A 192 21.40 18.02 -11.05
CA ARG A 192 20.24 17.10 -11.01
C ARG A 192 18.87 17.78 -10.86
N ALA A 193 18.82 19.03 -10.42
CA ALA A 193 17.59 19.79 -10.21
C ALA A 193 17.74 21.28 -10.62
N PRO A 194 18.07 21.57 -11.90
CA PRO A 194 18.33 22.93 -12.37
C PRO A 194 17.10 23.85 -12.42
N GLY A 195 15.88 23.30 -12.48
CA GLY A 195 14.62 24.04 -12.54
C GLY A 195 14.06 24.44 -11.17
N VAL A 196 14.85 24.32 -10.11
CA VAL A 196 14.38 24.41 -8.72
C VAL A 196 15.24 25.41 -7.93
N SER A 197 14.59 26.34 -7.21
CA SER A 197 15.29 27.23 -6.28
C SER A 197 15.81 26.44 -5.08
N LEU A 198 17.12 26.18 -5.07
CA LEU A 198 17.80 25.37 -4.07
C LEU A 198 17.60 25.88 -2.64
N VAL A 199 17.59 27.21 -2.46
CA VAL A 199 17.40 27.85 -1.15
C VAL A 199 15.99 27.55 -0.63
N ASN A 200 14.97 27.85 -1.45
CA ASN A 200 13.56 27.72 -1.07
C ASN A 200 13.17 26.25 -0.82
N GLU A 201 13.67 25.30 -1.61
CA GLU A 201 13.40 23.88 -1.36
C GLU A 201 14.18 23.32 -0.16
N THR A 202 15.38 23.83 0.11
CA THR A 202 16.10 23.47 1.35
C THR A 202 15.35 24.01 2.58
N GLU A 203 14.84 25.23 2.52
CA GLU A 203 14.02 25.80 3.60
C GLU A 203 12.73 25.00 3.83
N LYS A 204 11.98 24.67 2.78
CA LYS A 204 10.80 23.80 2.85
C LYS A 204 11.13 22.43 3.44
N PHE A 205 12.24 21.83 3.01
CA PHE A 205 12.72 20.56 3.55
C PHE A 205 13.00 20.66 5.05
N VAL A 206 13.74 21.69 5.48
CA VAL A 206 14.07 21.94 6.88
C VAL A 206 12.78 22.14 7.70
N ASN A 207 11.86 23.00 7.25
CA ASN A 207 10.61 23.28 7.95
C ASN A 207 9.70 22.04 8.04
N TYR A 208 9.60 21.24 6.97
CA TYR A 208 8.83 20.00 6.96
C TYR A 208 9.37 18.97 7.97
N TRP A 209 10.70 18.72 7.97
CA TRP A 209 11.28 17.73 8.88
C TRP A 209 11.40 18.22 10.33
N ARG A 210 11.44 19.54 10.57
CA ARG A 210 11.25 20.14 11.89
C ARG A 210 9.87 19.81 12.47
N GLY A 211 8.79 20.13 11.73
CA GLY A 211 7.42 19.87 12.19
C GLY A 211 7.09 18.38 12.31
N ASN A 212 7.65 17.53 11.46
CA ASN A 212 7.36 16.10 11.41
C ASN A 212 8.12 15.24 12.46
N GLY A 213 9.09 15.81 13.20
CA GLY A 213 9.79 15.17 14.35
C GLY A 213 10.55 13.85 14.08
N SER A 214 10.57 13.39 12.83
CA SER A 214 11.02 12.06 12.42
C SER A 214 12.54 11.93 12.34
N THR A 215 13.06 10.74 12.65
CA THR A 215 14.50 10.44 12.54
C THR A 215 14.86 9.71 11.24
N LYS A 216 16.04 10.01 10.68
CA LYS A 216 16.60 9.39 9.46
C LYS A 216 18.05 8.96 9.69
N ALA A 217 18.48 7.93 8.98
CA ALA A 217 19.86 7.45 9.01
C ALA A 217 20.79 8.23 8.07
N ASP A 218 20.24 8.81 6.99
CA ASP A 218 20.98 9.68 6.08
C ASP A 218 20.13 10.87 5.61
N TRP A 219 20.47 12.05 6.10
CA TRP A 219 19.78 13.30 5.79
C TRP A 219 20.13 13.84 4.40
N ILE A 220 21.35 13.59 3.90
CA ILE A 220 21.78 14.04 2.57
C ILE A 220 21.02 13.26 1.49
N ALA A 221 20.92 11.93 1.62
CA ALA A 221 20.12 11.10 0.70
C ALA A 221 18.62 11.47 0.75
N THR A 222 18.10 11.81 1.93
CA THR A 222 16.70 12.26 2.09
C THR A 222 16.47 13.61 1.41
N TRP A 223 17.42 14.55 1.51
CA TRP A 223 17.38 15.86 0.85
C TRP A 223 17.56 15.77 -0.68
N ARG A 224 18.47 14.90 -1.17
CA ARG A 224 18.61 14.61 -2.61
C ARG A 224 17.30 14.11 -3.22
N ASN A 225 16.62 13.18 -2.55
CA ASN A 225 15.31 12.68 -2.97
C ASN A 225 14.19 13.73 -2.91
N TRP A 226 14.29 14.74 -2.03
CA TRP A 226 13.37 15.87 -2.01
C TRP A 226 13.53 16.72 -3.27
N LEU A 227 14.77 17.08 -3.63
CA LEU A 227 15.06 17.91 -4.81
C LEU A 227 14.67 17.22 -6.12
N LEU A 228 14.88 15.90 -6.26
CA LEU A 228 14.44 15.16 -7.45
C LEU A 228 12.92 15.24 -7.65
N LYS A 229 12.13 15.15 -6.56
CA LYS A 229 10.68 15.31 -6.63
C LYS A 229 10.25 16.74 -6.93
N ALA A 230 10.94 17.73 -6.35
CA ALA A 230 10.71 19.13 -6.68
C ALA A 230 10.99 19.42 -8.16
N GLN A 231 12.02 18.79 -8.75
CA GLN A 231 12.31 18.89 -10.18
C GLN A 231 11.25 18.17 -11.04
N GLU A 232 10.78 17.00 -10.63
CA GLU A 232 9.70 16.27 -11.29
C GLU A 232 8.39 17.09 -11.31
N ASP A 233 8.06 17.75 -10.21
CA ASP A 233 6.90 18.64 -10.10
C ASP A 233 7.09 19.95 -10.89
N ALA A 234 8.31 20.50 -10.95
CA ALA A 234 8.62 21.63 -11.83
C ALA A 234 8.43 21.24 -13.31
N ASN A 235 8.95 20.08 -13.72
CA ASN A 235 8.77 19.56 -15.08
C ASN A 235 7.28 19.31 -15.39
N ARG A 236 6.51 18.72 -14.46
CA ARG A 236 5.04 18.56 -14.60
C ARG A 236 4.34 19.90 -14.84
N ARG A 237 4.73 20.96 -14.14
CA ARG A 237 4.12 22.31 -14.31
C ARG A 237 4.45 22.96 -15.65
N VAL A 238 5.59 22.63 -16.26
CA VAL A 238 5.98 23.10 -17.60
C VAL A 238 5.27 22.32 -18.71
N ILE A 239 5.02 21.02 -18.50
CA ILE A 239 4.41 20.12 -19.50
C ILE A 239 2.88 20.15 -19.46
N ALA A 240 2.27 20.43 -18.30
CA ALA A 240 0.82 20.49 -18.17
C ALA A 240 0.26 21.63 -19.05
N PRO A 241 -0.76 21.37 -19.90
CA PRO A 241 -1.43 22.45 -20.61
C PRO A 241 -2.01 23.44 -19.58
N PRO A 242 -2.05 24.74 -19.89
CA PRO A 242 -2.66 25.72 -19.01
C PRO A 242 -4.07 25.24 -18.68
N ARG A 243 -4.40 25.16 -17.38
CA ARG A 243 -5.78 24.87 -16.96
C ARG A 243 -6.66 25.92 -17.63
N THR A 244 -7.50 25.48 -18.56
CA THR A 244 -8.55 26.32 -19.12
C THR A 244 -9.45 26.72 -17.96
N SER A 245 -9.19 27.89 -17.38
CA SER A 245 -10.12 28.55 -16.49
C SER A 245 -11.40 28.69 -17.29
N GLN A 246 -12.48 27.99 -16.88
CA GLN A 246 -13.78 28.29 -17.44
C GLN A 246 -14.00 29.79 -17.30
N PRO A 247 -14.46 30.49 -18.35
CA PRO A 247 -14.79 31.90 -18.21
C PRO A 247 -15.79 32.05 -17.05
N PRO A 248 -15.69 33.10 -16.23
CA PRO A 248 -16.58 33.28 -15.11
C PRO A 248 -18.03 33.22 -15.60
N LEU A 249 -18.86 32.42 -14.92
CA LEU A 249 -20.26 32.24 -15.28
C LEU A 249 -20.91 33.63 -15.44
N ASN A 250 -21.42 33.91 -16.64
CA ASN A 250 -22.08 35.17 -16.93
C ASN A 250 -23.41 35.23 -16.18
N MET A 251 -23.38 35.75 -14.96
CA MET A 251 -24.55 35.86 -14.07
C MET A 251 -25.58 36.90 -14.56
N SER A 252 -25.38 37.50 -15.73
CA SER A 252 -26.32 38.38 -16.40
C SER A 252 -27.26 37.66 -17.38
N SER A 253 -27.16 36.34 -17.53
CA SER A 253 -28.01 35.54 -18.43
C SER A 253 -29.11 34.78 -17.68
N THR A 254 -30.33 35.28 -17.75
CA THR A 254 -31.55 34.66 -17.20
C THR A 254 -32.10 33.51 -18.06
N ALA A 255 -31.38 33.11 -19.12
CA ALA A 255 -31.82 32.06 -20.07
C ALA A 255 -32.02 30.66 -19.44
N TRP A 256 -31.57 30.46 -18.20
CA TRP A 256 -31.79 29.24 -17.41
C TRP A 256 -33.14 29.21 -16.67
N ALA A 257 -33.95 30.28 -16.75
CA ALA A 257 -35.20 30.43 -16.01
C ALA A 257 -36.47 30.25 -16.86
N GLU A 258 -36.35 29.91 -18.14
CA GLU A 258 -37.47 29.76 -19.09
C GLU A 258 -37.66 28.32 -19.60
N GLU A 259 -37.18 27.30 -18.86
CA GLU A 259 -37.62 25.92 -19.11
C GLU A 259 -38.95 25.65 -18.37
N PRO A 260 -40.07 25.43 -19.08
CA PRO A 260 -41.35 25.17 -18.45
C PRO A 260 -41.35 23.77 -17.81
N ILE A 261 -41.71 23.71 -16.53
CA ILE A 261 -41.91 22.44 -15.83
C ILE A 261 -43.26 21.83 -16.29
N LEU A 262 -43.19 20.86 -17.20
CA LEU A 262 -44.23 19.86 -17.50
C LEU A 262 -43.57 18.49 -17.69
#